data_AF-A0A9N9RAX4-F1
#
_entry.id   AF-A0A9N9RAX4-F1
#
_cell.length_a   1.000
_cell.length_b   1.000
_cell.length_c   1.000
_cell.angle_alpha   90.00
_cell.angle_beta   90.00
_cell.angle_gamma   90.00
#
_symmetry.space_group_name_H-M   'P 1'
#
loop_
_entity.id
_entity.type
_entity.pdbx_description
1 polymer ?
#
loop_
_entity_poly.entity_id
_entity_poly.type
_entity_poly.pdbx_seq_one_letter_code
_entity_poly.pdbx_strand_id
1 'polypeptide(L)'
;MAKEKSKNSEEELQKRRIARRERYKKLKSDPEKYAIEKAKKKEAYMKRKREKKVKSINEMSPREQRAQRKRWKENSKRYQMKKTKERKMQEVTVSQINEAVEERDADDDSNDPLSTTYITAENKDSKVKRLQNRIKTLKLKYYTEKREMTLLIKKYQNRCQILTNKINKLEKRGQTKEQAGLSISSFFKKRKSNV
;
A
#
# COMPACT_ATOMS: atom_id res chain seq x y z
N MET A 1 -40.27 -20.13 -14.24
CA MET A 1 -40.02 -19.16 -15.33
C MET A 1 -39.41 -17.88 -14.77
N ALA A 2 -38.08 -17.83 -14.64
CA ALA A 2 -37.35 -16.67 -14.12
C ALA A 2 -37.10 -15.67 -15.26
N LYS A 3 -37.85 -14.57 -15.29
CA LYS A 3 -37.80 -13.55 -16.35
C LYS A 3 -36.44 -12.84 -16.43
N GLU A 4 -36.01 -12.59 -17.67
CA GLU A 4 -34.83 -11.89 -18.19
C GLU A 4 -34.64 -10.43 -17.72
N LYS A 5 -34.72 -10.13 -16.42
CA LYS A 5 -34.64 -8.76 -15.88
C LYS A 5 -33.23 -8.15 -15.87
N SER A 6 -32.17 -8.93 -16.07
CA SER A 6 -30.78 -8.47 -15.86
C SER A 6 -30.20 -7.64 -17.02
N LYS A 7 -30.54 -7.95 -18.28
CA LYS A 7 -30.00 -7.23 -19.45
C LYS A 7 -30.51 -5.79 -19.54
N ASN A 8 -31.82 -5.59 -19.32
CA ASN A 8 -32.43 -4.26 -19.40
C ASN A 8 -31.90 -3.31 -18.30
N SER A 9 -31.50 -3.84 -17.14
CA SER A 9 -30.92 -3.04 -16.05
C SER A 9 -29.52 -2.49 -16.35
N GLU A 10 -28.64 -3.24 -17.03
CA GLU A 10 -27.27 -2.74 -17.30
C GLU A 10 -27.30 -1.72 -18.45
N GLU A 11 -28.13 -1.92 -19.47
CA GLU A 11 -28.32 -0.95 -20.56
C GLU A 11 -28.90 0.37 -20.05
N GLU A 12 -29.92 0.32 -19.20
CA GLU A 12 -30.47 1.52 -18.56
C GLU A 12 -29.42 2.22 -17.68
N LEU A 13 -28.61 1.44 -16.95
CA LEU A 13 -27.51 1.98 -16.15
C LEU A 13 -26.43 2.63 -17.02
N GLN A 14 -26.12 2.07 -18.19
CA GLN A 14 -25.20 2.66 -19.15
C GLN A 14 -25.74 3.96 -19.74
N LYS A 15 -27.02 4.01 -20.13
CA LYS A 15 -27.68 5.25 -20.58
C LYS A 15 -27.61 6.34 -19.50
N ARG A 16 -27.91 5.99 -18.24
CA ARG A 16 -27.77 6.93 -17.09
C ARG A 16 -26.32 7.41 -16.90
N ARG A 17 -25.32 6.53 -17.07
CA ARG A 17 -23.90 6.91 -17.01
C ARG A 17 -23.51 7.89 -18.12
N ILE A 18 -23.97 7.67 -19.34
CA ILE A 18 -23.69 8.53 -20.51
C ILE A 18 -24.34 9.91 -20.31
N ALA A 19 -25.64 9.96 -20.03
CA ALA A 19 -26.36 11.21 -19.78
C ALA A 19 -25.72 12.02 -18.64
N ARG A 20 -25.28 11.34 -17.56
CA ARG A 20 -24.56 11.99 -16.45
C ARG A 20 -23.22 12.58 -16.90
N ARG A 21 -22.46 11.89 -17.76
CA ARG A 21 -21.18 12.39 -18.30
C ARG A 21 -21.42 13.62 -19.17
N GLU A 22 -22.42 13.60 -20.04
CA GLU A 22 -22.78 14.73 -20.90
C GLU A 22 -23.22 15.94 -20.08
N ARG A 23 -24.10 15.74 -19.09
CA ARG A 23 -24.51 16.81 -18.17
C ARG A 23 -23.31 17.43 -17.47
N TYR A 24 -22.35 16.60 -17.01
CA TYR A 24 -21.15 17.10 -16.35
C TYR A 24 -20.23 17.85 -17.33
N LYS A 25 -20.11 17.41 -18.58
CA LYS A 25 -19.38 18.14 -19.63
C LYS A 25 -20.00 19.52 -19.88
N LYS A 26 -21.33 19.58 -20.06
CA LYS A 26 -22.08 20.84 -20.25
C LYS A 26 -21.97 21.79 -19.06
N LEU A 27 -21.89 21.24 -17.85
CA LEU A 27 -21.68 22.05 -16.65
C LEU A 27 -20.27 22.63 -16.58
N LYS A 28 -19.27 21.84 -17.00
CA LYS A 28 -17.86 22.25 -16.95
C LYS A 28 -17.48 23.21 -18.09
N SER A 29 -18.23 23.20 -19.21
CA SER A 29 -18.02 24.15 -20.31
C SER A 29 -18.40 25.59 -19.95
N ASP A 30 -19.32 25.78 -19.00
CA ASP A 30 -19.72 27.09 -18.51
C ASP A 30 -19.00 27.40 -17.17
N PRO A 31 -18.05 28.35 -17.16
CA PRO A 31 -17.24 28.65 -15.98
C PRO A 31 -18.07 29.20 -14.81
N GLU A 32 -19.12 29.98 -15.07
CA GLU A 32 -19.95 30.57 -14.02
C GLU A 32 -20.81 29.50 -13.34
N LYS A 33 -21.49 28.66 -14.13
CA LYS A 33 -22.29 27.56 -13.58
C LYS A 33 -21.42 26.55 -12.82
N TYR A 34 -20.21 26.28 -13.30
CA TYR A 34 -19.26 25.42 -12.60
C TYR A 34 -18.82 26.02 -11.26
N ALA A 35 -18.53 27.33 -11.21
CA ALA A 35 -18.16 28.02 -9.98
C ALA A 35 -19.28 27.97 -8.93
N ILE A 36 -20.53 28.21 -9.34
CA ILE A 36 -21.71 28.13 -8.46
C ILE A 36 -21.86 26.71 -7.90
N GLU A 37 -21.74 25.67 -8.74
CA GLU A 37 -21.87 24.28 -8.28
C GLU A 37 -20.73 23.91 -7.29
N LYS A 38 -19.51 24.40 -7.55
CA LYS A 38 -18.35 24.19 -6.66
C LYS A 38 -18.57 24.87 -5.30
N ALA A 39 -19.09 26.10 -5.28
CA ALA A 39 -19.43 26.81 -4.06
C ALA A 39 -20.51 26.05 -3.25
N LYS A 40 -21.59 25.61 -3.90
CA LYS A 40 -22.65 24.80 -3.27
C LYS A 40 -22.11 23.50 -2.66
N LYS A 41 -21.21 22.80 -3.37
CA LYS A 41 -20.55 21.58 -2.86
C LYS A 41 -19.67 21.88 -1.64
N LYS A 42 -18.93 22.99 -1.66
CA LYS A 42 -18.10 23.43 -0.53
C LYS A 42 -18.96 23.75 0.69
N GLU A 43 -20.06 24.47 0.51
CA GLU A 43 -21.00 24.80 1.59
C GLU A 43 -21.62 23.53 2.20
N ALA A 44 -22.09 22.60 1.37
CA ALA A 44 -22.64 21.33 1.82
C ALA A 44 -21.60 20.50 2.61
N TYR A 45 -20.34 20.48 2.16
CA TYR A 45 -19.26 19.83 2.89
C TYR A 45 -19.01 20.48 4.25
N MET A 46 -18.95 21.82 4.30
CA MET A 46 -18.78 22.57 5.55
C MET A 46 -19.95 22.34 6.52
N LYS A 47 -21.19 22.28 6.02
CA LYS A 47 -22.37 21.92 6.81
C LYS A 47 -22.23 20.51 7.41
N ARG A 48 -21.86 19.51 6.61
CA ARG A 48 -21.64 18.13 7.09
C ARG A 48 -20.48 17.99 8.07
N LYS A 49 -19.44 18.82 7.91
CA LYS A 49 -18.31 18.88 8.85
C LYS A 49 -18.76 19.48 10.19
N ARG A 50 -19.54 20.57 10.17
CA ARG A 50 -20.17 21.16 11.36
C ARG A 50 -21.09 20.16 12.09
N GLU A 51 -21.89 19.40 11.33
CA GLU A 51 -22.75 18.34 11.86
C GLU A 51 -22.00 17.08 12.33
N LYS A 52 -20.65 17.07 12.34
CA LYS A 52 -19.80 15.91 12.71
C LYS A 52 -20.05 14.63 11.90
N LYS A 53 -20.73 14.75 10.74
CA LYS A 53 -20.95 13.63 9.78
C LYS A 53 -19.70 13.33 8.96
N VAL A 54 -18.76 14.27 8.91
CA VAL A 54 -17.43 14.10 8.31
C VAL A 54 -16.41 14.41 9.40
N LYS A 55 -15.77 13.36 9.93
CA LYS A 55 -14.73 13.46 10.96
C LYS A 55 -13.34 13.42 10.32
N SER A 56 -12.40 14.18 10.86
CA SER A 56 -10.98 13.99 10.54
C SER A 56 -10.45 12.69 11.16
N ILE A 57 -9.29 12.20 10.72
CA ILE A 57 -8.70 10.96 11.27
C ILE A 57 -8.46 11.07 12.77
N ASN A 58 -8.01 12.24 13.22
CA ASN A 58 -7.68 12.49 14.61
C ASN A 58 -8.94 12.57 15.50
N GLU A 59 -10.08 12.93 14.91
CA GLU A 59 -11.39 12.97 15.58
C GLU A 59 -12.10 11.60 15.58
N MET A 60 -11.59 10.61 14.84
CA MET A 60 -12.16 9.26 14.81
C MET A 60 -11.66 8.42 15.99
N SER A 61 -12.53 7.58 16.54
CA SER A 61 -12.16 6.57 17.54
C SER A 61 -11.13 5.59 16.96
N PRO A 62 -10.22 5.01 17.77
CA PRO A 62 -9.28 3.99 17.30
C PRO A 62 -9.93 2.84 16.50
N ARG A 63 -11.17 2.45 16.86
CA ARG A 63 -11.93 1.42 16.15
C ARG A 63 -12.39 1.88 14.77
N GLU A 64 -12.91 3.11 14.68
CA GLU A 64 -13.30 3.75 13.42
C GLU A 64 -12.09 3.94 12.50
N GLN A 65 -10.96 4.39 13.04
CA GLN A 65 -9.71 4.52 12.29
C GLN A 65 -9.24 3.18 11.71
N ARG A 66 -9.31 2.08 12.49
CA ARG A 66 -8.98 0.73 12.00
C ARG A 66 -9.91 0.30 10.86
N ALA A 67 -11.22 0.53 11.01
CA ALA A 67 -12.20 0.22 9.98
C ALA A 67 -11.93 1.04 8.69
N GLN A 68 -11.62 2.33 8.82
CA GLN A 68 -11.31 3.20 7.69
C GLN A 68 -10.02 2.75 6.97
N ARG A 69 -8.96 2.42 7.72
CA ARG A 69 -7.72 1.87 7.14
C ARG A 69 -7.96 0.54 6.44
N LYS A 70 -8.83 -0.32 6.97
CA LYS A 70 -9.23 -1.58 6.31
C LYS A 70 -9.92 -1.31 4.97
N ARG A 71 -10.90 -0.40 4.95
CA ARG A 71 -11.58 0.03 3.71
C ARG A 71 -10.60 0.61 2.68
N TRP A 72 -9.61 1.41 3.11
CA TRP A 72 -8.59 1.93 2.21
C TRP A 72 -7.73 0.83 1.59
N LYS A 73 -7.29 -0.15 2.39
CA LYS A 73 -6.55 -1.32 1.87
C LYS A 73 -7.38 -2.10 0.86
N GLU A 74 -8.64 -2.37 1.16
CA GLU A 74 -9.57 -3.07 0.26
C GLU A 74 -9.79 -2.30 -1.05
N ASN A 75 -10.06 -0.99 -0.98
CA ASN A 75 -10.24 -0.14 -2.15
C ASN A 75 -8.97 -0.08 -3.00
N SER A 76 -7.79 0.06 -2.38
CA SER A 76 -6.50 0.03 -3.07
C SER A 76 -6.30 -1.30 -3.79
N LYS A 77 -6.58 -2.43 -3.12
CA LYS A 77 -6.49 -3.76 -3.73
C LYS A 77 -7.46 -3.90 -4.92
N ARG A 78 -8.71 -3.46 -4.77
CA ARG A 78 -9.71 -3.46 -5.86
C ARG A 78 -9.25 -2.62 -7.05
N TYR A 79 -8.72 -1.43 -6.80
CA TYR A 79 -8.19 -0.56 -7.84
C TYR A 79 -7.00 -1.21 -8.57
N GLN A 80 -6.05 -1.78 -7.83
CA GLN A 80 -4.90 -2.48 -8.42
C GLN A 80 -5.36 -3.67 -9.29
N MET A 81 -6.26 -4.50 -8.78
CA MET A 81 -6.82 -5.64 -9.54
C MET A 81 -7.55 -5.18 -10.80
N LYS A 82 -8.30 -4.08 -10.74
CA LYS A 82 -8.94 -3.50 -11.93
C LYS A 82 -7.89 -3.02 -12.93
N LYS A 83 -6.85 -2.32 -12.47
CA LYS A 83 -5.80 -1.77 -13.33
C LYS A 83 -4.94 -2.86 -13.97
N THR A 84 -4.63 -3.94 -13.26
CA THR A 84 -3.92 -5.09 -13.83
C THR A 84 -4.76 -5.81 -14.88
N LYS A 85 -6.07 -5.99 -14.63
CA LYS A 85 -7.00 -6.53 -15.64
C LYS A 85 -7.07 -5.64 -16.89
N GLU A 86 -7.22 -4.33 -16.72
CA GLU A 86 -7.21 -3.38 -17.85
C GLU A 86 -5.91 -3.48 -18.68
N ARG A 87 -4.75 -3.57 -18.02
CA ARG A 87 -3.45 -3.74 -18.72
C ARG A 87 -3.39 -5.04 -19.51
N LYS A 88 -3.82 -6.16 -18.91
CA LYS A 88 -3.87 -7.46 -19.60
C LYS A 88 -4.80 -7.42 -20.82
N MET A 89 -5.97 -6.80 -20.70
CA MET A 89 -6.86 -6.63 -21.86
C MET A 89 -6.23 -5.78 -22.94
N GLN A 90 -5.56 -4.67 -22.58
CA GLN A 90 -4.83 -3.84 -23.53
C GLN A 90 -3.70 -4.60 -24.22
N GLU A 91 -2.90 -5.39 -23.49
CA GLU A 91 -1.86 -6.26 -24.10
C GLU A 91 -2.46 -7.22 -25.12
N VAL A 92 -3.57 -7.91 -24.78
CA VAL A 92 -4.27 -8.80 -25.73
C VAL A 92 -4.76 -8.05 -26.96
N THR A 93 -5.31 -6.84 -26.77
CA THR A 93 -5.82 -6.04 -27.90
C THR A 93 -4.68 -5.57 -28.80
N VAL A 94 -3.53 -5.20 -28.23
CA VAL A 94 -2.34 -4.77 -28.98
C VAL A 94 -1.70 -5.95 -29.70
N SER A 95 -1.64 -7.14 -29.09
CA SER A 95 -1.17 -8.36 -29.76
C SER A 95 -2.05 -8.73 -30.95
N GLN A 96 -3.38 -8.65 -30.83
CA GLN A 96 -4.30 -8.90 -31.94
C GLN A 96 -4.15 -7.88 -33.08
N ILE A 97 -3.86 -6.62 -32.76
CA ILE A 97 -3.60 -5.59 -33.77
C ILE A 97 -2.27 -5.88 -34.49
N ASN A 98 -1.24 -6.30 -33.77
CA ASN A 98 0.06 -6.62 -34.37
C ASN A 98 0.00 -7.88 -35.25
N GLU A 99 -0.73 -8.93 -34.85
CA GLU A 99 -0.97 -10.12 -35.68
C GLU A 99 -1.74 -9.78 -36.97
N ALA A 100 -2.70 -8.84 -36.91
CA ALA A 100 -3.44 -8.38 -38.09
C ALA A 100 -2.64 -7.46 -39.02
N VAL A 101 -1.49 -6.93 -38.56
CA VAL A 101 -0.55 -6.14 -39.37
C VAL A 101 0.46 -7.06 -40.06
N GLU A 102 0.92 -8.12 -39.39
CA GLU A 102 1.85 -9.10 -39.98
C GLU A 102 1.23 -9.94 -41.13
N GLU A 103 -0.10 -10.07 -41.21
CA GLU A 103 -0.78 -10.71 -42.35
C GLU A 103 -0.89 -9.81 -43.61
N ARG A 104 -0.50 -8.53 -43.54
CA ARG A 104 -0.57 -7.60 -44.69
C ARG A 104 0.75 -7.36 -45.41
N ASP A 105 1.87 -7.80 -44.83
CA ASP A 105 3.21 -7.47 -45.33
C ASP A 105 3.84 -8.62 -46.16
N ALA A 106 3.03 -9.38 -46.90
CA ALA A 106 3.52 -10.46 -47.76
C ALA A 106 3.82 -10.02 -49.21
N ASP A 107 3.45 -8.81 -49.65
CA ASP A 107 3.59 -8.39 -51.06
C ASP A 107 3.95 -6.89 -51.25
N ASP A 108 5.00 -6.38 -50.61
CA ASP A 108 5.59 -5.08 -51.03
C ASP A 108 7.13 -5.11 -50.96
N ASP A 109 7.74 -5.40 -52.10
CA ASP A 109 9.19 -5.51 -52.33
C ASP A 109 9.84 -4.13 -52.49
N SER A 110 9.72 -3.30 -51.44
CA SER A 110 10.36 -1.98 -51.35
C SER A 110 11.32 -1.93 -50.16
N ASN A 111 12.37 -2.76 -50.21
CA ASN A 111 13.49 -2.67 -49.27
C ASN A 111 14.43 -1.51 -49.67
N ASP A 112 14.22 -0.33 -49.08
CA ASP A 112 15.19 0.76 -49.05
C ASP A 112 16.25 0.50 -47.95
N PRO A 113 17.53 0.23 -48.30
CA PRO A 113 18.58 -0.15 -47.35
C PRO A 113 19.05 0.99 -46.42
N LEU A 114 18.52 2.20 -46.53
CA LEU A 114 18.86 3.35 -45.65
C LEU A 114 17.97 3.47 -44.39
N SER A 115 16.88 2.72 -44.29
CA SER A 115 15.91 2.80 -43.17
C SER A 115 16.39 2.14 -41.86
N THR A 116 17.36 1.22 -41.94
CA THR A 116 17.70 0.28 -40.85
C THR A 116 18.44 0.90 -39.65
N THR A 117 18.87 2.17 -39.74
CA THR A 117 19.63 2.82 -38.66
C THR A 117 18.73 3.39 -37.55
N TYR A 118 17.47 3.73 -37.84
CA TYR A 118 16.57 4.39 -36.88
C TYR A 118 15.92 3.43 -35.88
N ILE A 119 15.67 2.17 -36.23
CA ILE A 119 14.97 1.19 -35.38
C ILE A 119 15.85 0.68 -34.21
N THR A 120 17.18 0.75 -34.34
CA THR A 120 18.09 0.22 -33.30
C THR A 120 18.32 1.16 -32.12
N ALA A 121 18.11 2.47 -32.28
CA ALA A 121 18.28 3.46 -31.22
C ALA A 121 17.14 3.41 -30.19
N GLU A 122 15.89 3.35 -30.65
CA GLU A 122 14.72 3.31 -29.77
C GLU A 122 14.68 2.03 -28.90
N ASN A 123 15.17 0.92 -29.44
CA ASN A 123 15.28 -0.34 -28.71
C ASN A 123 16.34 -0.30 -27.60
N LYS A 124 17.46 0.41 -27.80
CA LYS A 124 18.51 0.59 -26.78
C LYS A 124 18.01 1.44 -25.61
N ASP A 125 17.30 2.52 -25.88
CA ASP A 125 16.70 3.39 -24.85
C ASP A 125 15.65 2.63 -24.02
N SER A 126 14.86 1.77 -24.67
CA SER A 126 13.91 0.90 -23.99
C SER A 126 14.62 -0.08 -23.03
N LYS A 127 15.78 -0.64 -23.43
CA LYS A 127 16.56 -1.59 -22.64
C LYS A 127 17.24 -0.90 -21.45
N VAL A 128 17.81 0.28 -21.65
CA VAL A 128 18.39 1.11 -20.58
C VAL A 128 17.32 1.48 -19.54
N LYS A 129 16.13 1.86 -19.98
CA LYS A 129 15.00 2.18 -19.09
C LYS A 129 14.54 0.96 -18.27
N ARG A 130 14.50 -0.24 -18.86
CA ARG A 130 14.22 -1.49 -18.14
C ARG A 130 15.28 -1.79 -17.07
N LEU A 131 16.56 -1.63 -17.40
CA LEU A 131 17.67 -1.82 -16.46
C LEU A 131 17.61 -0.82 -15.29
N GLN A 132 17.38 0.46 -15.58
CA GLN A 132 17.21 1.49 -14.54
C GLN A 132 16.05 1.19 -13.60
N ASN A 133 14.93 0.71 -14.13
CA ASN A 133 13.79 0.29 -13.31
C ASN A 133 14.14 -0.93 -12.44
N ARG A 134 14.88 -1.90 -12.97
CA ARG A 134 15.36 -3.06 -12.21
C ARG A 134 16.33 -2.66 -11.10
N ILE A 135 17.22 -1.70 -11.35
CA ILE A 135 18.11 -1.15 -10.32
C ILE A 135 17.30 -0.46 -9.22
N LYS A 136 16.30 0.35 -9.59
CA LYS A 136 15.42 1.03 -8.62
C LYS A 136 14.67 0.04 -7.73
N THR A 137 14.13 -1.04 -8.29
CA THR A 137 13.42 -2.08 -7.51
C THR A 137 14.35 -2.84 -6.58
N LEU A 138 15.55 -3.20 -7.04
CA LEU A 138 16.57 -3.86 -6.20
C LEU A 138 17.02 -2.95 -5.05
N LYS A 139 17.26 -1.66 -5.32
CA LYS A 139 17.58 -0.68 -4.27
C LYS A 139 16.47 -0.59 -3.22
N LEU A 140 15.21 -0.50 -3.66
CA LEU A 140 14.06 -0.45 -2.75
C LEU A 140 13.98 -1.70 -1.87
N LYS A 141 14.15 -2.89 -2.47
CA LYS A 141 14.16 -4.18 -1.75
C LYS A 141 15.26 -4.23 -0.70
N TYR A 142 16.48 -3.82 -1.07
CA TYR A 142 17.60 -3.73 -0.13
C TYR A 142 17.30 -2.79 1.05
N TYR A 143 16.73 -1.61 0.80
CA TYR A 143 16.37 -0.68 1.88
C TYR A 143 15.29 -1.24 2.82
N THR A 144 14.30 -1.95 2.28
CA THR A 144 13.27 -2.58 3.12
C THR A 144 13.84 -3.69 3.99
N GLU A 145 14.66 -4.57 3.41
CA GLU A 145 15.32 -5.66 4.14
C GLU A 145 16.26 -5.11 5.22
N LYS A 146 17.08 -4.10 4.89
CA LYS A 146 17.96 -3.42 5.85
C LYS A 146 17.17 -2.83 7.02
N ARG A 147 16.02 -2.22 6.76
CA ARG A 147 15.14 -1.67 7.79
C ARG A 147 14.56 -2.77 8.69
N GLU A 148 14.09 -3.87 8.11
CA GLU A 148 13.56 -5.02 8.85
C GLU A 148 14.63 -5.65 9.74
N MET A 149 15.83 -5.87 9.20
CA MET A 149 16.97 -6.39 9.96
C MET A 149 17.35 -5.45 11.11
N THR A 150 17.35 -4.14 10.88
CA THR A 150 17.62 -3.15 11.94
C THR A 150 16.59 -3.23 13.07
N LEU A 151 15.30 -3.39 12.75
CA LEU A 151 14.26 -3.57 13.75
C LEU A 151 14.41 -4.89 14.52
N LEU A 152 14.79 -5.95 13.82
CA LEU A 152 15.05 -7.26 14.43
C LEU A 152 16.23 -7.19 15.41
N ILE A 153 17.34 -6.55 15.01
CA ILE A 153 18.50 -6.31 15.87
C ILE A 153 18.09 -5.54 17.13
N LYS A 154 17.35 -4.43 16.98
CA LYS A 154 16.86 -3.66 18.14
C LYS A 154 15.98 -4.49 19.07
N LYS A 155 15.13 -5.35 18.52
CA LYS A 155 14.28 -6.26 19.31
C LYS A 155 15.12 -7.24 20.12
N TYR A 156 16.14 -7.84 19.52
CA TYR A 156 17.05 -8.75 20.23
C TYR A 156 17.90 -8.03 21.26
N GLN A 157 18.46 -6.86 20.95
CA GLN A 157 19.20 -6.03 21.91
C GLN A 157 18.37 -5.70 23.15
N ASN A 158 17.10 -5.29 22.96
CA ASN A 158 16.18 -5.04 24.08
C ASN A 158 15.94 -6.33 24.89
N ARG A 159 15.71 -7.47 24.23
CA ARG A 159 15.54 -8.75 24.93
C ARG A 159 16.77 -9.14 25.75
N CYS A 160 17.98 -8.98 25.20
CA CYS A 160 19.22 -9.21 25.91
C CYS A 160 19.31 -8.29 27.14
N GLN A 161 19.04 -6.99 26.98
CA GLN A 161 19.06 -6.03 28.09
C GLN A 161 18.07 -6.41 29.22
N ILE A 162 16.85 -6.84 28.87
CA ILE A 162 15.87 -7.32 29.85
C ILE A 162 16.38 -8.56 30.59
N LEU A 163 16.98 -9.51 29.88
CA LEU A 163 17.53 -10.73 30.47
C LEU A 163 18.71 -10.43 31.40
N THR A 164 19.65 -9.58 30.98
CA THR A 164 20.75 -9.10 31.81
C THR A 164 20.23 -8.45 33.09
N ASN A 165 19.23 -7.57 32.98
CA ASN A 165 18.61 -6.94 34.16
C ASN A 165 17.94 -7.96 35.09
N LYS A 166 17.37 -9.05 34.55
CA LYS A 166 16.79 -10.13 35.37
C LYS A 166 17.88 -10.95 36.08
N ILE A 167 18.95 -11.31 35.38
CA ILE A 167 20.10 -12.04 35.94
C ILE A 167 20.69 -11.23 37.09
N ASN A 168 21.01 -9.96 36.87
CA ASN A 168 21.57 -9.07 37.91
C ASN A 168 20.64 -8.94 39.13
N LYS A 169 19.31 -8.96 38.94
CA LYS A 169 18.34 -8.95 40.05
C LYS A 169 18.35 -10.26 40.84
N LEU A 170 18.50 -11.39 40.16
CA LEU A 170 18.58 -12.71 40.81
C LEU A 170 19.90 -12.87 41.56
N GLU A 171 21.02 -12.43 40.99
CA GLU A 171 22.34 -12.43 41.65
C GLU A 171 22.31 -11.59 42.93
N LYS A 172 21.79 -10.36 42.87
CA LYS A 172 21.60 -9.52 44.06
C LYS A 172 20.76 -10.21 45.13
N ARG A 173 19.67 -10.88 44.73
CA ARG A 173 18.82 -11.65 45.66
C ARG A 173 19.56 -12.86 46.25
N GLY A 174 20.38 -13.55 45.47
CA GLY A 174 21.23 -14.66 45.93
C GLY A 174 22.21 -14.19 46.99
N GLN A 175 22.96 -13.13 46.71
CA GLN A 175 23.93 -12.55 47.65
C GLN A 175 23.29 -12.11 48.97
N THR A 176 22.10 -11.47 48.92
CA THR A 176 21.38 -11.10 50.16
C THR A 176 20.95 -12.32 50.99
N LYS A 177 20.59 -13.43 50.34
CA LYS A 177 20.20 -14.67 51.04
C LYS A 177 21.40 -15.39 51.64
N GLU A 178 22.54 -15.41 50.94
CA GLU A 178 23.80 -15.97 51.48
C GLU A 178 24.29 -15.18 52.69
N GLN A 179 24.27 -13.83 52.62
CA GLN A 179 24.62 -12.98 53.75
C GLN A 179 23.67 -13.18 54.95
N ALA A 180 22.36 -13.32 54.70
CA ALA A 180 21.39 -13.62 55.75
C ALA A 180 21.60 -15.02 56.37
N GLY A 181 21.92 -16.03 55.55
CA GLY A 181 22.23 -17.39 56.01
C GLY A 181 23.50 -17.45 56.87
N LEU A 182 24.55 -16.71 56.49
CA LEU A 182 25.78 -16.58 57.27
C LEU A 182 25.54 -15.86 58.60
N SER A 183 24.72 -14.80 58.60
CA SER A 183 24.31 -14.09 59.82
C SER A 183 23.56 -15.01 60.79
N ILE A 184 22.58 -15.78 60.32
CA ILE A 184 21.81 -16.73 61.13
C ILE A 184 22.72 -17.85 61.68
N SER A 185 23.60 -18.42 60.84
CA SER A 185 24.58 -19.44 61.24
C SER A 185 25.51 -18.94 62.36
N SER A 186 26.00 -17.70 62.23
CA SER A 186 26.85 -17.08 63.26
C SER A 186 26.11 -16.83 64.58
N PHE A 187 24.82 -16.49 64.52
CA PHE A 187 23.96 -16.29 65.69
C PHE A 187 23.73 -17.60 66.47
N PHE A 188 23.49 -18.72 65.77
CA PHE A 188 23.32 -20.02 66.41
C PHE A 188 24.63 -20.58 67.00
N LYS A 189 25.79 -20.34 66.37
CA LYS A 189 27.09 -20.70 66.96
C LYS A 189 27.38 -19.96 68.27
N LYS A 190 27.04 -18.68 68.35
CA LYS A 190 27.25 -17.84 69.55
C LYS A 190 26.34 -18.22 70.72
N ARG A 191 25.14 -18.75 70.45
CA ARG A 191 24.23 -19.26 71.50
C ARG A 191 24.68 -20.60 72.08
N LYS A 192 25.34 -21.46 71.30
CA LYS A 192 25.86 -22.75 71.79
C LYS A 192 27.12 -22.65 72.64
N SER A 193 27.85 -21.53 72.61
CA SER A 193 29.05 -21.30 73.43
C SER A 193 28.77 -20.63 74.79
N ASN A 194 27.52 -20.23 75.05
CA ASN A 194 27.09 -19.53 76.26
C ASN A 194 26.17 -20.40 77.16
N VAL A 195 26.14 -21.72 76.91
CA VAL A 195 25.54 -22.76 77.74
C VAL A 195 26.65 -23.71 78.11
#